data_AF-A0A0F9FJP8-F1
#
_entry.id   AF-A0A0F9FJP8-F1
#
_cell.length_a   1.000
_cell.length_b   1.000
_cell.length_c   1.000
_cell.angle_alpha   90.00
_cell.angle_beta   90.00
_cell.angle_gamma   90.00
#
_symmetry.space_group_name_H-M   'P 1'
#
loop_
_entity.id
_entity.type
_entity.pdbx_description
1 polymer ?
#
loop_
_entity_poly.entity_id
_entity_poly.type
_entity_poly.pdbx_seq_one_letter_code
_entity_poly.pdbx_strand_id
1 'polypeptide(L)'
;MGDAVGSVIPLKRAHALERAGRRELLDIYQHYHQMGNEWLRREIIDHNRIDILATAVLGYEVQPFHLRMLQYQFQHPNSLQLAFRGAGKTTLCTVTKAIHYLLKDPDLRILIASDIMGDSTAILREIKGHYENGVKLAEVFGPYFDPARVTKWGIEEIDVLPRTKFTKEASISCVGADTAVASRHVDVILADDLVVEKNSRTSGRRGKLHTWVYQSLDPCLEPPDPHVPHRGEHHRLGTRYHWDDHYGHLIEHELAEHHQIIPALDEKGRSPWPEKYPPEWFEKKKKIMGTILFNSQHLCDTEAMKGEIEQKVGKASLKDFEKITGVSRMTDAMLRAEIAMGLDVHQVQRGIGYAPRRITAAMEKDIKSRRLRPFKRYDAAQGSVAAGAQRGRIQPWADKLRSEVVAEQKAAGFVEDVFDPDYLKGVEGRSRQHA
;
A
#
# COMPACT_ATOMS: atom_id res chain seq x y z
N MET A 1 -24.02 -39.77 4.28
CA MET A 1 -23.49 -40.73 5.28
C MET A 1 -23.13 -39.91 6.50
N GLY A 2 -24.00 -39.95 7.51
CA GLY A 2 -23.85 -39.19 8.75
C GLY A 2 -22.86 -39.84 9.73
N ASP A 3 -22.50 -39.05 10.73
CA ASP A 3 -21.99 -39.47 12.04
C ASP A 3 -20.66 -40.25 12.08
N ALA A 4 -19.58 -39.61 11.64
CA ALA A 4 -18.25 -39.88 12.21
C ALA A 4 -17.81 -38.73 13.13
N VAL A 5 -18.65 -38.45 14.13
CA VAL A 5 -18.30 -37.58 15.25
C VAL A 5 -17.24 -38.30 16.08
N GLY A 6 -16.01 -37.79 16.07
CA GLY A 6 -15.06 -38.00 17.17
C GLY A 6 -14.65 -39.44 17.50
N SER A 7 -14.53 -40.35 16.54
CA SER A 7 -13.84 -41.62 16.82
C SER A 7 -12.38 -41.31 17.15
N VAL A 8 -11.98 -41.44 18.42
CA VAL A 8 -10.56 -41.52 18.79
C VAL A 8 -10.00 -42.72 18.05
N ILE A 9 -9.23 -42.49 16.99
CA ILE A 9 -8.70 -43.58 16.16
C ILE A 9 -7.53 -44.20 16.92
N PRO A 10 -7.63 -45.48 17.34
CA PRO A 10 -6.63 -46.08 18.20
C PRO A 10 -5.34 -46.28 17.41
N LEU A 11 -4.30 -45.53 17.79
CA LEU A 11 -2.94 -45.80 17.32
C LEU A 11 -2.53 -47.21 17.77
N LYS A 12 -2.12 -48.05 16.83
CA LYS A 12 -1.49 -49.35 17.12
C LYS A 12 -0.30 -49.13 18.05
N ARG A 13 -0.28 -49.88 19.16
CA ARG A 13 0.82 -49.87 20.13
C ARG A 13 2.12 -50.34 19.48
N ALA A 14 3.26 -49.84 19.95
CA ALA A 14 4.60 -50.17 19.41
C ALA A 14 4.83 -51.68 19.22
N HIS A 15 4.45 -52.49 20.22
CA HIS A 15 4.58 -53.94 20.14
C HIS A 15 3.81 -54.56 18.95
N ALA A 16 2.65 -54.02 18.58
CA ALA A 16 1.87 -54.51 17.46
C ALA A 16 2.51 -54.14 16.10
N LEU A 17 3.26 -53.04 16.03
CA LEU A 17 4.00 -52.63 14.84
C LEU A 17 5.25 -53.51 14.64
N GLU A 18 5.97 -53.84 15.70
CA GLU A 18 7.18 -54.68 15.65
C GLU A 18 6.91 -56.11 15.15
N ARG A 19 5.69 -56.62 15.38
CA ARG A 19 5.27 -57.95 14.94
C ARG A 19 4.58 -57.97 13.58
N ALA A 20 4.26 -56.80 13.01
CA ALA A 20 3.51 -56.70 11.77
C ALA A 20 4.39 -57.05 10.56
N GLY A 21 3.81 -57.76 9.59
CA GLY A 21 4.49 -58.04 8.32
C GLY A 21 4.62 -56.77 7.46
N ARG A 22 5.56 -56.75 6.50
CA ARG A 22 5.81 -55.58 5.63
C ARG A 22 4.54 -55.02 4.97
N ARG A 23 3.67 -55.88 4.45
CA ARG A 23 2.41 -55.45 3.81
C ARG A 23 1.49 -54.75 4.81
N GLU A 24 1.32 -55.34 5.99
CA GLU A 24 0.51 -54.75 7.05
C GLU A 24 1.08 -53.39 7.50
N LEU A 25 2.40 -53.26 7.60
CA LEU A 25 3.06 -51.99 7.92
C LEU A 25 2.80 -50.91 6.86
N LEU A 26 2.81 -51.28 5.57
CA LEU A 26 2.47 -50.35 4.49
C LEU A 26 1.01 -49.92 4.55
N ASP A 27 0.10 -50.85 4.81
CA ASP A 27 -1.34 -50.56 4.94
C ASP A 27 -1.60 -49.63 6.14
N ILE A 28 -0.95 -49.90 7.29
CA ILE A 28 -1.01 -49.04 8.48
C ILE A 28 -0.46 -47.65 8.19
N TYR A 29 0.70 -47.56 7.52
CA TYR A 29 1.31 -46.29 7.15
C TYR A 29 0.37 -45.48 6.25
N GLN A 30 -0.15 -46.08 5.18
CA GLN A 30 -1.08 -45.42 4.26
C GLN A 30 -2.34 -44.93 4.97
N HIS A 31 -2.89 -45.74 5.88
CA HIS A 31 -4.06 -45.37 6.67
C HIS A 31 -3.79 -44.15 7.56
N TYR A 32 -2.72 -44.16 8.37
CA TYR A 32 -2.38 -43.02 9.22
C TYR A 32 -2.00 -41.77 8.41
N HIS A 33 -1.34 -41.96 7.27
CA HIS A 33 -0.98 -40.88 6.39
C HIS A 33 -2.23 -40.20 5.79
N GLN A 34 -3.19 -40.97 5.30
CA GLN A 34 -4.49 -40.45 4.81
C GLN A 34 -5.26 -39.73 5.92
N MET A 35 -5.28 -40.29 7.13
CA MET A 35 -5.89 -39.64 8.29
C MET A 35 -5.22 -38.31 8.63
N GLY A 36 -3.89 -38.26 8.61
CA GLY A 36 -3.14 -37.02 8.83
C GLY A 36 -3.49 -35.95 7.80
N ASN A 37 -3.61 -36.33 6.53
CA ASN A 37 -4.02 -35.42 5.47
C ASN A 37 -5.46 -34.94 5.62
N GLU A 38 -6.38 -35.82 6.04
CA GLU A 38 -7.76 -35.43 6.31
C GLU A 38 -7.86 -34.50 7.52
N TRP A 39 -7.09 -34.75 8.58
CA TRP A 39 -7.00 -33.83 9.72
C TRP A 39 -6.47 -32.46 9.29
N LEU A 40 -5.39 -32.40 8.50
CA LEU A 40 -4.86 -31.15 7.95
C LEU A 40 -5.93 -30.42 7.13
N ARG A 41 -6.64 -31.12 6.24
CA ARG A 41 -7.70 -30.55 5.42
C ARG A 41 -8.78 -29.88 6.30
N ARG A 42 -9.29 -30.58 7.32
CA ARG A 42 -10.34 -30.05 8.21
C ARG A 42 -9.86 -28.85 9.00
N GLU A 43 -8.67 -28.91 9.58
CA GLU A 43 -8.13 -27.77 10.32
C GLU A 43 -7.98 -26.53 9.43
N ILE A 44 -7.46 -26.71 8.20
CA ILE A 44 -7.21 -25.61 7.27
C ILE A 44 -8.54 -25.04 6.72
N ILE A 45 -9.48 -25.89 6.32
CA ILE A 45 -10.72 -25.47 5.63
C ILE A 45 -11.82 -25.14 6.64
N ASP A 46 -12.16 -26.07 7.53
CA ASP A 46 -13.31 -25.93 8.42
C ASP A 46 -13.00 -25.00 9.59
N HIS A 47 -11.78 -25.09 10.13
CA HIS A 47 -11.34 -24.29 11.29
C HIS A 47 -10.50 -23.06 10.91
N ASN A 48 -10.30 -22.78 9.62
CA ASN A 48 -9.53 -21.63 9.13
C ASN A 48 -8.11 -21.53 9.74
N ARG A 49 -7.45 -22.66 10.00
CA ARG A 49 -6.06 -22.69 10.51
C ARG A 49 -5.06 -22.42 9.39
N ILE A 50 -5.04 -21.18 8.93
CA ILE A 50 -4.13 -20.68 7.89
C ILE A 50 -2.66 -20.83 8.32
N ASP A 51 -2.39 -20.78 9.63
CA ASP A 51 -1.09 -21.04 10.22
C ASP A 51 -0.61 -22.50 10.00
N ILE A 52 -1.53 -23.46 10.04
CA ILE A 52 -1.24 -24.87 9.72
C ILE A 52 -0.98 -25.04 8.22
N LEU A 53 -1.75 -24.36 7.36
CA LEU A 53 -1.47 -24.32 5.93
C LEU A 53 -0.05 -23.78 5.66
N ALA A 54 0.29 -22.63 6.23
CA ALA A 54 1.59 -22.01 6.08
C ALA A 54 2.73 -22.95 6.53
N THR A 55 2.63 -23.52 7.73
CA THR A 55 3.70 -24.35 8.31
C THR A 55 3.77 -25.75 7.73
N ALA A 56 2.69 -26.52 7.88
CA ALA A 56 2.70 -27.97 7.63
C ALA A 56 2.58 -28.33 6.15
N VAL A 57 2.06 -27.42 5.31
CA VAL A 57 1.79 -27.70 3.89
C VAL A 57 2.69 -26.88 2.98
N LEU A 58 2.83 -25.57 3.23
CA LEU A 58 3.64 -24.67 2.40
C LEU A 58 5.10 -24.56 2.87
N GLY A 59 5.43 -25.05 4.07
CA GLY A 59 6.79 -25.08 4.59
C GLY A 59 7.34 -23.74 5.09
N TYR A 60 6.46 -22.79 5.42
CA TYR A 60 6.85 -21.48 5.94
C TYR A 60 7.09 -21.47 7.45
N GLU A 61 7.97 -20.56 7.87
CA GLU A 61 8.19 -20.25 9.28
C GLU A 61 7.10 -19.28 9.78
N VAL A 62 6.35 -19.71 10.80
CA VAL A 62 5.28 -18.91 11.41
C VAL A 62 5.66 -18.52 12.83
N GLN A 63 5.69 -17.21 13.09
CA GLN A 63 5.96 -16.63 14.38
C GLN A 63 4.66 -16.25 15.11
N PRO A 64 4.66 -16.11 16.45
CA PRO A 64 3.46 -15.75 17.22
C PRO A 64 2.74 -14.49 16.71
N PHE A 65 3.47 -13.49 16.21
CA PHE A 65 2.85 -12.30 15.65
C PHE A 65 2.24 -12.52 14.25
N HIS A 66 2.75 -13.46 13.45
CA HIS A 66 2.12 -13.84 12.17
C HIS A 66 0.73 -14.44 12.40
N LEU A 67 0.54 -15.23 13.46
CA LEU A 67 -0.78 -15.75 13.84
C LEU A 67 -1.78 -14.62 14.09
N ARG A 68 -1.36 -13.55 14.78
CA ARG A 68 -2.21 -12.36 14.98
C ARG A 68 -2.55 -11.67 13.67
N MET A 69 -1.61 -11.58 12.72
CA MET A 69 -1.86 -11.01 11.39
C MET A 69 -2.90 -11.81 10.60
N LEU A 70 -2.78 -13.14 10.60
CA LEU A 70 -3.71 -14.04 9.94
C LEU A 70 -5.12 -13.98 10.57
N GLN A 71 -5.19 -14.00 11.90
CA GLN A 71 -6.44 -13.85 12.64
C GLN A 71 -7.11 -12.51 12.34
N TYR A 72 -6.33 -11.44 12.24
CA TYR A 72 -6.85 -10.11 11.95
C TYR A 72 -7.52 -10.03 10.57
N GLN A 73 -6.88 -10.56 9.50
CA GLN A 73 -7.54 -10.60 8.18
C GLN A 73 -8.84 -11.39 8.21
N PHE A 74 -8.89 -12.48 9.00
CA PHE A 74 -10.09 -13.29 9.11
C PHE A 74 -11.23 -12.55 9.84
N GLN A 75 -10.91 -11.78 10.87
CA GLN A 75 -11.90 -11.03 11.65
C GLN A 75 -12.35 -9.74 10.95
N HIS A 76 -11.54 -9.21 10.05
CA HIS A 76 -11.79 -7.93 9.37
C HIS A 76 -11.73 -8.12 7.83
N PRO A 77 -12.88 -8.45 7.19
CA PRO A 77 -13.02 -8.58 5.74
C PRO A 77 -12.49 -7.38 4.93
N ASN A 78 -12.59 -6.18 5.51
CA ASN A 78 -11.97 -4.97 5.01
C ASN A 78 -10.93 -4.51 6.02
N SER A 79 -9.64 -4.65 5.72
CA SER A 79 -8.57 -4.44 6.71
C SER A 79 -7.35 -3.73 6.15
N LEU A 80 -6.64 -3.00 7.00
CA LEU A 80 -5.30 -2.48 6.75
C LEU A 80 -4.31 -3.03 7.79
N GLN A 81 -3.22 -3.66 7.34
CA GLN A 81 -2.15 -4.07 8.24
C GLN A 81 -0.83 -3.42 7.83
N LEU A 82 -0.26 -2.66 8.76
CA LEU A 82 1.03 -2.02 8.58
C LEU A 82 2.07 -2.80 9.39
N ALA A 83 3.04 -3.39 8.71
CA ALA A 83 4.04 -4.23 9.36
C ALA A 83 5.45 -3.86 8.90
N PHE A 84 6.41 -3.91 9.80
CA PHE A 84 7.80 -3.56 9.50
C PHE A 84 8.37 -4.36 8.31
N ARG A 85 9.31 -3.75 7.58
CA ARG A 85 9.98 -4.44 6.46
C ARG A 85 10.72 -5.69 6.95
N GLY A 86 10.41 -6.83 6.35
CA GLY A 86 10.96 -8.14 6.72
C GLY A 86 10.05 -9.00 7.60
N ALA A 87 8.89 -8.48 8.02
CA ALA A 87 7.90 -9.17 8.86
C ALA A 87 7.16 -10.34 8.20
N GLY A 88 7.57 -10.83 7.02
CA GLY A 88 6.90 -11.93 6.34
C GLY A 88 5.45 -11.65 5.88
N LYS A 89 5.02 -10.38 5.85
CA LYS A 89 3.63 -9.99 5.61
C LYS A 89 3.06 -10.53 4.29
N THR A 90 3.80 -10.41 3.20
CA THR A 90 3.39 -10.88 1.86
C THR A 90 3.23 -12.39 1.80
N THR A 91 4.19 -13.14 2.33
CA THR A 91 4.17 -14.60 2.36
C THR A 91 2.94 -15.14 3.12
N LEU A 92 2.62 -14.54 4.26
CA LEU A 92 1.56 -15.06 5.13
C LEU A 92 0.19 -14.48 4.77
N CYS A 93 0.09 -13.17 4.59
CA CYS A 93 -1.19 -12.47 4.44
C CYS A 93 -1.61 -12.29 2.97
N THR A 94 -0.72 -12.57 1.99
CA THR A 94 -1.04 -12.52 0.56
C THR A 94 -0.95 -13.90 -0.08
N VAL A 95 0.25 -14.52 -0.08
CA VAL A 95 0.49 -15.81 -0.75
C VAL A 95 -0.32 -16.93 -0.09
N THR A 96 -0.10 -17.16 1.21
CA THR A 96 -0.80 -18.22 1.95
C THR A 96 -2.33 -17.98 1.94
N LYS A 97 -2.75 -16.72 2.07
CA LYS A 97 -4.17 -16.34 2.08
C LYS A 97 -4.84 -16.59 0.73
N ALA A 98 -4.20 -16.22 -0.38
CA ALA A 98 -4.72 -16.49 -1.72
C ALA A 98 -4.86 -18.00 -2.00
N ILE A 99 -3.87 -18.79 -1.58
CA ILE A 99 -3.96 -20.26 -1.65
C ILE A 99 -5.13 -20.74 -0.79
N HIS A 100 -5.24 -20.29 0.46
CA HIS A 100 -6.33 -20.67 1.36
C HIS A 100 -7.72 -20.42 0.76
N TYR A 101 -7.94 -19.24 0.14
CA TYR A 101 -9.20 -18.95 -0.53
C TYR A 101 -9.53 -19.95 -1.63
N LEU A 102 -8.57 -20.26 -2.51
CA LEU A 102 -8.80 -21.19 -3.62
C LEU A 102 -8.91 -22.64 -3.17
N LEU A 103 -8.32 -23.00 -2.02
CA LEU A 103 -8.55 -24.29 -1.38
C LEU A 103 -9.99 -24.43 -0.86
N LYS A 104 -10.63 -23.32 -0.48
CA LYS A 104 -12.02 -23.29 -0.02
C LYS A 104 -13.02 -23.24 -1.17
N ASP A 105 -12.75 -22.37 -2.13
CA ASP A 105 -13.58 -22.16 -3.29
C ASP A 105 -12.69 -21.85 -4.51
N PRO A 106 -12.49 -22.84 -5.41
CA PRO A 106 -11.63 -22.67 -6.60
C PRO A 106 -12.25 -21.74 -7.66
N ASP A 107 -13.52 -21.34 -7.50
CA ASP A 107 -14.21 -20.43 -8.43
C ASP A 107 -14.05 -18.94 -8.05
N LEU A 108 -13.46 -18.64 -6.89
CA LEU A 108 -13.16 -17.25 -6.51
C LEU A 108 -12.26 -16.57 -7.54
N ARG A 109 -12.45 -15.26 -7.70
CA ARG A 109 -11.66 -14.38 -8.56
C ARG A 109 -10.88 -13.42 -7.68
N ILE A 110 -9.59 -13.67 -7.50
CA ILE A 110 -8.73 -12.92 -6.58
C ILE A 110 -7.87 -11.93 -7.39
N LEU A 111 -7.84 -10.67 -6.97
CA LEU A 111 -6.96 -9.65 -7.53
C LEU A 111 -5.82 -9.34 -6.57
N ILE A 112 -4.58 -9.52 -7.03
CA ILE A 112 -3.39 -9.09 -6.31
C ILE A 112 -2.95 -7.74 -6.87
N ALA A 113 -2.92 -6.71 -6.03
CA ALA A 113 -2.56 -5.35 -6.41
C ALA A 113 -1.30 -4.87 -5.67
N SER A 114 -0.38 -4.22 -6.38
CA SER A 114 0.82 -3.59 -5.81
C SER A 114 1.12 -2.25 -6.48
N ASP A 115 2.10 -1.46 -5.99
CA ASP A 115 2.47 -0.19 -6.67
C ASP A 115 2.88 -0.43 -8.13
N ILE A 116 3.63 -1.51 -8.40
CA ILE A 116 4.03 -1.90 -9.75
C ILE A 116 3.60 -3.33 -10.08
N MET A 117 3.29 -3.57 -11.36
CA MET A 117 2.87 -4.89 -11.87
C MET A 117 3.91 -5.99 -11.55
N GLY A 118 5.20 -5.65 -11.62
CA GLY A 118 6.29 -6.59 -11.33
C GLY A 118 6.22 -7.20 -9.92
N ASP A 119 5.79 -6.43 -8.92
CA ASP A 119 5.68 -6.93 -7.55
C ASP A 119 4.49 -7.89 -7.42
N SER A 120 3.33 -7.51 -7.95
CA SER A 120 2.14 -8.38 -7.92
C SER A 120 2.35 -9.70 -8.68
N THR A 121 3.07 -9.68 -9.81
CA THR A 121 3.39 -10.90 -10.57
C THR A 121 4.49 -11.73 -9.91
N ALA A 122 5.40 -11.13 -9.15
CA ALA A 122 6.36 -11.87 -8.32
C ALA A 122 5.66 -12.65 -7.21
N ILE A 123 4.63 -12.06 -6.58
CA ILE A 123 3.76 -12.74 -5.60
C ILE A 123 3.03 -13.91 -6.27
N LEU A 124 2.41 -13.68 -7.44
CA LEU A 124 1.73 -14.73 -8.18
C LEU A 124 2.68 -15.87 -8.57
N ARG A 125 3.92 -15.56 -8.95
CA ARG A 125 4.95 -16.56 -9.24
C ARG A 125 5.23 -17.47 -8.04
N GLU A 126 5.25 -16.93 -6.82
CA GLU A 126 5.41 -17.74 -5.60
C GLU A 126 4.21 -18.68 -5.39
N ILE A 127 2.98 -18.16 -5.58
CA ILE A 127 1.75 -18.98 -5.53
C ILE A 127 1.79 -20.10 -6.57
N LYS A 128 2.18 -19.81 -7.82
CA LYS A 128 2.34 -20.81 -8.89
C LYS A 128 3.36 -21.88 -8.49
N GLY A 129 4.48 -21.47 -7.89
CA GLY A 129 5.52 -22.39 -7.42
C GLY A 129 4.98 -23.44 -6.44
N HIS A 130 4.06 -23.07 -5.55
CA HIS A 130 3.38 -23.99 -4.64
C HIS A 130 2.44 -24.95 -5.37
N TYR A 131 1.68 -24.48 -6.35
CA TYR A 131 0.79 -25.35 -7.13
C TYR A 131 1.54 -26.30 -8.06
N GLU A 132 2.67 -25.87 -8.61
CA GLU A 132 3.51 -26.65 -9.52
C GLU A 132 4.34 -27.70 -8.77
N ASN A 133 4.93 -27.33 -7.62
CA ASN A 133 5.97 -28.14 -6.97
C ASN A 133 5.62 -28.57 -5.54
N GLY A 134 4.51 -28.09 -4.98
CA GLY A 134 4.10 -28.36 -3.61
C GLY A 134 3.58 -29.79 -3.43
N VAL A 135 4.48 -30.74 -3.21
CA VAL A 135 4.13 -32.17 -3.03
C VAL A 135 3.10 -32.33 -1.92
N LYS A 136 3.32 -31.69 -0.75
CA LYS A 136 2.38 -31.80 0.38
C LYS A 136 1.04 -31.14 0.09
N LEU A 137 1.02 -30.03 -0.63
CA LEU A 137 -0.21 -29.35 -1.05
C LEU A 137 -1.04 -30.27 -1.96
N ALA A 138 -0.41 -30.84 -2.98
CA ALA A 138 -1.06 -31.77 -3.91
C ALA A 138 -1.51 -33.07 -3.22
N GLU A 139 -0.72 -33.57 -2.29
CA GLU A 139 -1.01 -34.77 -1.51
C GLU A 139 -2.20 -34.58 -0.55
N VAL A 140 -2.31 -33.40 0.07
CA VAL A 140 -3.42 -33.09 0.98
C VAL A 140 -4.68 -32.70 0.20
N PHE A 141 -4.59 -31.78 -0.77
CA PHE A 141 -5.75 -31.15 -1.40
C PHE A 141 -6.04 -31.62 -2.84
N GLY A 142 -5.17 -32.43 -3.44
CA GLY A 142 -5.22 -32.76 -4.86
C GLY A 142 -4.47 -31.75 -5.73
N PRO A 143 -4.29 -32.02 -7.03
CA PRO A 143 -3.54 -31.15 -7.92
C PRO A 143 -4.30 -29.85 -8.23
N TYR A 144 -3.59 -28.72 -8.16
CA TYR A 144 -4.10 -27.40 -8.54
C TYR A 144 -3.55 -26.90 -9.87
N PHE A 145 -2.59 -27.62 -10.43
CA PHE A 145 -2.02 -27.34 -11.73
C PHE A 145 -1.80 -28.65 -12.49
N ASP A 146 -2.15 -28.63 -13.77
CA ASP A 146 -1.80 -29.66 -14.73
C ASP A 146 -1.62 -28.95 -16.09
N PRO A 147 -0.41 -28.96 -16.67
CA PRO A 147 -0.12 -28.26 -17.91
C PRO A 147 -0.94 -28.78 -19.11
N ALA A 148 -1.48 -30.00 -19.04
CA ALA A 148 -2.32 -30.55 -20.10
C ALA A 148 -3.79 -30.10 -20.01
N ARG A 149 -4.23 -29.59 -18.85
CA ARG A 149 -5.64 -29.31 -18.56
C ARG A 149 -5.93 -27.84 -18.25
N VAL A 150 -4.92 -27.10 -17.78
CA VAL A 150 -5.04 -25.68 -17.47
C VAL A 150 -4.55 -24.85 -18.65
N THR A 151 -5.46 -24.09 -19.27
CA THR A 151 -5.14 -23.25 -20.45
C THR A 151 -4.58 -21.89 -20.06
N LYS A 152 -4.98 -21.34 -18.90
CA LYS A 152 -4.56 -20.01 -18.43
C LYS A 152 -3.56 -20.17 -17.28
N TRP A 153 -2.27 -20.07 -17.59
CA TRP A 153 -1.18 -20.18 -16.60
C TRP A 153 -0.05 -19.15 -16.86
N GLY A 154 -0.45 -17.90 -17.06
CA GLY A 154 0.44 -16.81 -17.48
C GLY A 154 1.25 -16.17 -16.36
N ILE A 155 1.87 -15.03 -16.67
CA ILE A 155 2.63 -14.21 -15.72
C ILE A 155 1.70 -13.34 -14.87
N GLU A 156 0.64 -12.81 -15.48
CA GLU A 156 -0.28 -11.86 -14.85
C GLU A 156 -1.58 -12.51 -14.39
N GLU A 157 -1.96 -13.66 -14.94
CA GLU A 157 -3.22 -14.34 -14.63
C GLU A 157 -3.07 -15.86 -14.69
N ILE A 158 -3.74 -16.56 -13.77
CA ILE A 158 -3.82 -18.03 -13.76
C ILE A 158 -5.22 -18.53 -13.42
N ASP A 159 -5.56 -19.70 -13.94
CA ASP A 159 -6.69 -20.52 -13.48
C ASP A 159 -6.19 -21.77 -12.78
N VAL A 160 -6.80 -22.11 -11.64
CA VAL A 160 -6.49 -23.36 -10.93
C VAL A 160 -7.29 -24.52 -11.50
N LEU A 161 -6.68 -25.70 -11.52
CA LEU A 161 -7.26 -26.92 -12.09
C LEU A 161 -8.67 -27.28 -11.56
N PRO A 162 -8.98 -27.11 -10.26
CA PRO A 162 -10.30 -27.46 -9.72
C PRO A 162 -11.41 -26.45 -10.07
N ARG A 163 -11.09 -25.33 -10.72
CA ARG A 163 -12.08 -24.31 -11.11
C ARG A 163 -13.16 -24.93 -12.01
N THR A 164 -14.41 -24.60 -11.75
CA THR A 164 -15.57 -25.12 -12.49
C THR A 164 -16.28 -24.05 -13.33
N LYS A 165 -16.19 -22.78 -12.93
CA LYS A 165 -16.84 -21.66 -13.62
C LYS A 165 -15.97 -21.04 -14.70
N PHE A 166 -16.54 -20.90 -15.89
CA PHE A 166 -15.94 -20.18 -17.01
C PHE A 166 -16.35 -18.70 -16.97
N THR A 167 -15.49 -17.87 -16.38
CA THR A 167 -15.66 -16.40 -16.30
C THR A 167 -14.58 -15.68 -17.10
N LYS A 168 -14.79 -14.40 -17.42
CA LYS A 168 -13.75 -13.59 -18.08
C LYS A 168 -12.53 -13.41 -17.15
N GLU A 169 -12.76 -13.22 -15.86
CA GLU A 169 -11.71 -13.15 -14.84
C GLU A 169 -11.13 -14.52 -14.56
N ALA A 170 -9.82 -14.53 -14.31
CA ALA A 170 -9.08 -15.69 -13.86
C ALA A 170 -9.27 -15.97 -12.37
N SER A 171 -8.78 -17.12 -11.90
CA SER A 171 -8.75 -17.45 -10.47
C SER A 171 -7.88 -16.47 -9.68
N ILE A 172 -6.72 -16.11 -10.22
CA ILE A 172 -5.90 -15.00 -9.72
C ILE A 172 -5.48 -14.13 -10.89
N SER A 173 -5.64 -12.82 -10.74
CA SER A 173 -5.10 -11.79 -11.64
C SER A 173 -4.21 -10.81 -10.87
N CYS A 174 -3.24 -10.23 -11.56
CA CYS A 174 -2.32 -9.23 -11.05
C CYS A 174 -2.63 -7.83 -11.60
N VAL A 175 -2.25 -6.80 -10.83
CA VAL A 175 -2.32 -5.40 -11.27
C VAL A 175 -1.31 -4.51 -10.54
N GLY A 176 -0.83 -3.49 -11.26
CA GLY A 176 -0.02 -2.41 -10.70
C GLY A 176 -0.82 -1.10 -10.57
N ALA A 177 -0.43 -0.24 -9.63
CA ALA A 177 -0.98 1.11 -9.54
C ALA A 177 -0.79 1.89 -10.85
N ASP A 178 -1.67 2.87 -11.10
CA ASP A 178 -1.72 3.67 -12.33
C ASP A 178 -2.04 2.90 -13.63
N THR A 179 -2.35 1.60 -13.57
CA THR A 179 -2.81 0.82 -14.74
C THR A 179 -4.34 0.86 -14.87
N ALA A 180 -4.85 0.75 -16.09
CA ALA A 180 -6.29 0.67 -16.32
C ALA A 180 -6.80 -0.72 -15.90
N VAL A 181 -7.50 -0.78 -14.76
CA VAL A 181 -8.08 -2.02 -14.21
C VAL A 181 -9.57 -2.17 -14.55
N ALA A 182 -10.16 -1.13 -15.12
CA ALA A 182 -11.60 -1.00 -15.33
C ALA A 182 -12.20 -2.22 -16.06
N SER A 183 -13.39 -2.64 -15.62
CA SER A 183 -14.18 -3.77 -16.19
C SER A 183 -13.82 -5.17 -15.68
N ARG A 184 -13.06 -5.32 -14.59
CA ARG A 184 -12.92 -6.59 -13.86
C ARG A 184 -13.95 -6.69 -12.73
N HIS A 185 -14.48 -7.89 -12.50
CA HIS A 185 -15.35 -8.22 -11.37
C HIS A 185 -14.66 -9.28 -10.53
N VAL A 186 -14.08 -8.87 -9.42
CA VAL A 186 -13.29 -9.75 -8.54
C VAL A 186 -13.99 -9.92 -7.21
N ASP A 187 -13.82 -11.09 -6.62
CA ASP A 187 -14.46 -11.42 -5.34
C ASP A 187 -13.62 -10.93 -4.17
N VAL A 188 -12.28 -10.93 -4.31
CA VAL A 188 -11.33 -10.53 -3.26
C VAL A 188 -10.22 -9.66 -3.83
N ILE A 189 -9.85 -8.60 -3.11
CA ILE A 189 -8.64 -7.81 -3.40
C ILE A 189 -7.61 -7.99 -2.29
N LEU A 190 -6.41 -8.43 -2.67
CA LEU A 190 -5.21 -8.47 -1.83
C LEU A 190 -4.22 -7.40 -2.33
N ALA A 191 -4.23 -6.24 -1.67
CA ALA A 191 -3.38 -5.12 -2.01
C ALA A 191 -2.11 -5.10 -1.14
N ASP A 192 -0.96 -5.42 -1.72
CA ASP A 192 0.32 -5.52 -1.01
C ASP A 192 1.29 -4.44 -1.48
N ASP A 193 1.74 -3.60 -0.54
CA ASP A 193 2.68 -2.49 -0.74
C ASP A 193 2.25 -1.51 -1.85
N LEU A 194 0.98 -1.06 -1.84
CA LEU A 194 0.51 0.03 -2.72
C LEU A 194 1.20 1.37 -2.45
N VAL A 195 1.51 1.66 -1.19
CA VAL A 195 2.18 2.91 -0.82
C VAL A 195 3.69 2.71 -0.82
N VAL A 196 4.37 3.50 -1.64
CA VAL A 196 5.83 3.52 -1.74
C VAL A 196 6.37 4.94 -1.68
N GLU A 197 7.68 5.10 -1.54
CA GLU A 197 8.31 6.41 -1.52
C GLU A 197 7.93 7.24 -2.76
N LYS A 198 8.02 6.62 -3.94
CA LYS A 198 7.79 7.29 -5.23
C LYS A 198 6.42 7.96 -5.28
N ASN A 199 5.36 7.30 -4.80
CA ASN A 199 4.00 7.82 -4.84
C ASN A 199 3.63 8.64 -3.59
N SER A 200 4.48 8.68 -2.56
CA SER A 200 4.25 9.41 -1.31
C SER A 200 4.91 10.80 -1.23
N ARG A 201 5.93 11.05 -2.06
CA ARG A 201 6.80 12.24 -1.96
C ARG A 201 6.11 13.60 -2.13
N THR A 202 5.06 13.69 -2.93
CA THR A 202 4.34 14.97 -3.16
C THR A 202 2.86 14.75 -3.01
N SER A 203 2.13 15.78 -2.58
CA SER A 203 0.66 15.75 -2.44
C SER A 203 -0.02 15.32 -3.75
N GLY A 204 0.45 15.81 -4.89
CA GLY A 204 -0.08 15.43 -6.20
C GLY A 204 0.09 13.93 -6.51
N ARG A 205 1.22 13.31 -6.13
CA ARG A 205 1.42 11.86 -6.32
C ARG A 205 0.57 11.03 -5.36
N ARG A 206 0.41 11.46 -4.12
CA ARG A 206 -0.48 10.82 -3.14
C ARG A 206 -1.93 10.86 -3.61
N GLY A 207 -2.37 12.03 -4.09
CA GLY A 207 -3.69 12.22 -4.69
C GLY A 207 -3.91 11.36 -5.93
N LYS A 208 -2.87 11.12 -6.74
CA LYS A 208 -2.96 10.21 -7.90
C LYS A 208 -3.21 8.76 -7.47
N LEU A 209 -2.45 8.24 -6.51
CA LEU A 209 -2.66 6.89 -5.97
C LEU A 209 -4.07 6.77 -5.37
N HIS A 210 -4.46 7.73 -4.52
CA HIS A 210 -5.79 7.79 -3.92
C HIS A 210 -6.88 7.75 -4.99
N THR A 211 -6.79 8.62 -6.00
CA THR A 211 -7.73 8.65 -7.12
C THR A 211 -7.81 7.32 -7.85
N TRP A 212 -6.66 6.70 -8.16
CA TRP A 212 -6.62 5.41 -8.82
C TRP A 212 -7.29 4.30 -7.99
N VAL A 213 -7.05 4.27 -6.67
CA VAL A 213 -7.68 3.29 -5.79
C VAL A 213 -9.21 3.37 -5.87
N TYR A 214 -9.82 4.54 -5.69
CA TYR A 214 -11.30 4.64 -5.69
C TYR A 214 -11.93 4.68 -7.08
N GLN A 215 -11.21 5.13 -8.12
CA GLN A 215 -11.78 5.19 -9.46
C GLN A 215 -11.57 3.91 -10.28
N SER A 216 -10.54 3.12 -9.96
CA SER A 216 -10.13 1.99 -10.79
C SER A 216 -10.09 0.67 -10.03
N LEU A 217 -9.48 0.63 -8.84
CA LEU A 217 -9.29 -0.62 -8.11
C LEU A 217 -10.56 -1.03 -7.34
N ASP A 218 -11.07 -0.15 -6.49
CA ASP A 218 -12.22 -0.41 -5.61
C ASP A 218 -13.50 -0.78 -6.39
N PRO A 219 -13.84 -0.12 -7.52
CA PRO A 219 -15.02 -0.49 -8.30
C PRO A 219 -14.95 -1.88 -8.94
N CYS A 220 -13.78 -2.54 -8.96
CA CYS A 220 -13.67 -3.91 -9.46
C CYS A 220 -14.14 -4.94 -8.43
N LEU A 221 -14.22 -4.58 -7.14
CA LEU A 221 -14.61 -5.48 -6.08
C LEU A 221 -16.13 -5.68 -6.06
N GLU A 222 -16.56 -6.93 -6.17
CA GLU A 222 -17.97 -7.27 -6.03
C GLU A 222 -18.45 -7.08 -4.58
N PRO A 223 -19.70 -6.61 -4.37
CA PRO A 223 -20.24 -6.46 -3.03
C PRO A 223 -20.42 -7.83 -2.35
N PRO A 224 -20.40 -7.90 -1.00
CA PRO A 224 -20.58 -9.14 -0.27
C PRO A 224 -21.82 -9.95 -0.66
N ASP A 225 -21.70 -11.28 -0.62
CA ASP A 225 -22.77 -12.22 -0.93
C ASP A 225 -22.80 -13.37 0.08
N PRO A 226 -23.92 -13.60 0.79
CA PRO A 226 -24.04 -14.73 1.69
C PRO A 226 -23.82 -16.09 1.01
N HIS A 227 -23.98 -16.19 -0.31
CA HIS A 227 -23.80 -17.42 -1.09
C HIS A 227 -22.38 -17.60 -1.65
N VAL A 228 -21.55 -16.56 -1.61
CA VAL A 228 -20.14 -16.61 -2.04
C VAL A 228 -19.27 -16.15 -0.87
N PRO A 229 -18.83 -17.08 0.00
CA PRO A 229 -17.95 -16.75 1.12
C PRO A 229 -16.74 -15.92 0.66
N HIS A 230 -16.34 -14.96 1.47
CA HIS A 230 -15.22 -14.04 1.21
C HIS A 230 -15.43 -13.02 0.09
N ARG A 231 -16.52 -13.06 -0.69
CA ARG A 231 -16.80 -12.01 -1.67
C ARG A 231 -16.92 -10.64 -0.99
N GLY A 232 -16.28 -9.64 -1.55
CA GLY A 232 -16.22 -8.28 -1.00
C GLY A 232 -15.08 -8.07 0.00
N GLU A 233 -14.19 -9.04 0.20
CA GLU A 233 -13.00 -8.87 1.05
C GLU A 233 -11.94 -8.01 0.37
N HIS A 234 -11.38 -7.05 1.11
CA HIS A 234 -10.33 -6.15 0.64
C HIS A 234 -9.28 -5.92 1.73
N HIS A 235 -8.14 -6.58 1.56
CA HIS A 235 -7.03 -6.52 2.52
C HIS A 235 -5.89 -5.67 1.96
N ARG A 236 -5.47 -4.64 2.71
CA ARG A 236 -4.27 -3.85 2.42
C ARG A 236 -3.14 -4.22 3.36
N LEU A 237 -1.94 -4.41 2.81
CA LEU A 237 -0.70 -4.67 3.56
C LEU A 237 0.35 -3.63 3.18
N GLY A 238 1.14 -3.17 4.13
CA GLY A 238 2.09 -2.12 3.80
C GLY A 238 3.07 -1.68 4.86
N THR A 239 3.87 -0.70 4.46
CA THR A 239 4.67 0.16 5.34
C THR A 239 4.30 1.62 5.08
N ARG A 240 4.62 2.51 6.02
CA ARG A 240 4.31 3.93 5.88
C ARG A 240 5.47 4.69 5.24
N TYR A 241 5.12 5.71 4.47
CA TYR A 241 6.10 6.59 3.81
C TYR A 241 5.83 8.08 4.05
N HIS A 242 4.60 8.44 4.41
CA HIS A 242 4.23 9.82 4.72
C HIS A 242 3.00 9.82 5.64
N TRP A 243 2.86 10.81 6.52
CA TRP A 243 1.71 10.86 7.43
C TRP A 243 0.37 10.98 6.68
N ASP A 244 0.37 11.72 5.58
CA ASP A 244 -0.73 11.91 4.61
C ASP A 244 -0.67 10.94 3.40
N ASP A 245 0.05 9.82 3.49
CA ASP A 245 -0.05 8.77 2.46
C ASP A 245 -1.46 8.13 2.42
N HIS A 246 -1.71 7.33 1.37
CA HIS A 246 -3.04 6.71 1.20
C HIS A 246 -3.43 5.86 2.41
N TYR A 247 -2.47 5.21 3.08
CA TYR A 247 -2.75 4.48 4.31
C TYR A 247 -3.09 5.41 5.48
N GLY A 248 -2.47 6.58 5.59
CA GLY A 248 -2.89 7.63 6.52
C GLY A 248 -4.35 8.04 6.32
N HIS A 249 -4.76 8.27 5.07
CA HIS A 249 -6.15 8.56 4.72
C HIS A 249 -7.11 7.44 5.16
N LEU A 250 -6.76 6.17 4.86
CA LEU A 250 -7.57 5.03 5.26
C LEU A 250 -7.73 4.95 6.79
N ILE A 251 -6.64 5.15 7.54
CA ILE A 251 -6.69 5.13 9.01
C ILE A 251 -7.61 6.23 9.55
N GLU A 252 -7.53 7.45 9.00
CA GLU A 252 -8.28 8.58 9.52
C GLU A 252 -9.78 8.53 9.17
N HIS A 253 -10.15 7.97 8.01
CA HIS A 253 -11.51 8.14 7.49
C HIS A 253 -12.31 6.85 7.29
N GLU A 254 -11.66 5.69 7.15
CA GLU A 254 -12.36 4.45 6.72
C GLU A 254 -12.10 3.26 7.64
N LEU A 255 -10.85 3.09 8.09
CA LEU A 255 -10.35 1.90 8.76
C LEU A 255 -9.82 2.21 10.16
N ALA A 256 -10.35 3.25 10.82
CA ALA A 256 -9.96 3.63 12.19
C ALA A 256 -10.01 2.44 13.17
N GLU A 257 -11.06 1.61 13.08
CA GLU A 257 -11.25 0.40 13.91
C GLU A 257 -10.80 -0.91 13.19
N HIS A 258 -10.34 -0.80 11.94
CA HIS A 258 -10.02 -1.92 11.05
C HIS A 258 -8.60 -1.84 10.49
N HIS A 259 -7.69 -1.21 11.26
CA HIS A 259 -6.26 -1.27 11.02
C HIS A 259 -5.48 -1.81 12.22
N GLN A 260 -4.31 -2.40 11.94
CA GLN A 260 -3.31 -2.71 12.97
C GLN A 260 -1.90 -2.38 12.52
N ILE A 261 -1.04 -2.10 13.50
CA ILE A 261 0.37 -1.82 13.31
C ILE A 261 1.20 -2.89 14.03
N ILE A 262 2.11 -3.54 13.30
CA ILE A 262 3.11 -4.47 13.82
C ILE A 262 4.49 -3.80 13.69
N PRO A 263 4.97 -3.14 14.75
CA PRO A 263 6.28 -2.48 14.72
C PRO A 263 7.42 -3.50 14.87
N ALA A 264 8.60 -3.14 14.36
CA ALA A 264 9.84 -3.90 14.52
C ALA A 264 10.32 -3.97 15.96
N LEU A 265 9.97 -2.98 16.78
CA LEU A 265 10.31 -2.89 18.19
C LEU A 265 9.06 -2.44 18.94
N ASP A 266 8.73 -3.14 20.03
CA ASP A 266 7.69 -2.69 20.95
C ASP A 266 8.17 -1.53 21.83
N GLU A 267 7.30 -1.01 22.70
CA GLU A 267 7.62 0.08 23.64
C GLU A 267 8.79 -0.24 24.59
N LYS A 268 9.09 -1.53 24.78
CA LYS A 268 10.21 -2.02 25.60
C LYS A 268 11.46 -2.32 24.78
N GLY A 269 11.47 -2.01 23.48
CA GLY A 269 12.59 -2.29 22.57
C GLY A 269 12.74 -3.75 22.19
N ARG A 270 11.69 -4.57 22.33
CA ARG A 270 11.72 -6.00 21.98
C ARG A 270 11.26 -6.21 20.54
N SER A 271 11.97 -7.07 19.82
CA SER A 271 11.59 -7.48 18.46
C SER A 271 10.52 -8.57 18.51
N PRO A 272 9.51 -8.55 17.62
CA PRO A 272 8.55 -9.64 17.47
C PRO A 272 9.16 -10.89 16.81
N TRP A 273 10.36 -10.79 16.21
CA TRP A 273 11.09 -11.89 15.59
C TRP A 273 12.59 -11.81 15.94
N PRO A 274 12.97 -12.04 17.21
CA PRO A 274 14.32 -11.79 17.70
C PRO A 274 15.37 -12.70 17.05
N GLU A 275 15.02 -13.91 16.64
CA GLU A 275 15.92 -14.87 16.01
C GLU A 275 16.43 -14.37 14.64
N LYS A 276 15.55 -13.70 13.88
CA LYS A 276 15.87 -13.14 12.57
C LYS A 276 16.31 -11.68 12.63
N TYR A 277 15.69 -10.91 13.52
CA TYR A 277 15.93 -9.49 13.70
C TYR A 277 16.09 -9.17 15.19
N PRO A 278 17.29 -9.37 15.77
CA PRO A 278 17.53 -9.03 17.16
C PRO A 278 17.45 -7.51 17.38
N PRO A 279 17.06 -7.03 18.57
CA PRO A 279 16.93 -5.58 18.85
C PRO A 279 18.17 -4.75 18.49
N GLU A 280 19.37 -5.26 18.77
CA GLU A 280 20.64 -4.60 18.45
C GLU A 280 20.82 -4.34 16.95
N TRP A 281 20.26 -5.21 16.10
CA TRP A 281 20.29 -5.02 14.65
C TRP A 281 19.47 -3.80 14.25
N PHE A 282 18.28 -3.64 14.84
CA PHE A 282 17.44 -2.46 14.63
C PHE A 282 18.06 -1.19 15.17
N GLU A 283 18.76 -1.22 16.30
CA GLU A 283 19.49 -0.07 16.83
C GLU A 283 20.60 0.40 15.89
N LYS A 284 21.42 -0.54 15.39
CA LYS A 284 22.46 -0.24 14.39
C LYS A 284 21.83 0.35 13.13
N LYS A 285 20.72 -0.24 12.68
CA LYS A 285 19.99 0.22 11.49
C LYS A 285 19.37 1.61 11.68
N LYS A 286 18.83 1.92 12.86
CA LYS A 286 18.32 3.25 13.22
C LYS A 286 19.41 4.31 13.19
N LYS A 287 20.62 3.99 13.67
CA LYS A 287 21.79 4.91 13.60
C LYS A 287 22.19 5.25 12.16
N ILE A 288 22.08 4.28 11.24
CA ILE A 288 22.43 4.46 9.82
C ILE A 288 21.32 5.19 9.06
N MET A 289 20.06 4.76 9.22
CA MET A 289 18.91 5.31 8.47
C MET A 289 18.45 6.67 8.97
N GLY A 290 18.72 6.99 10.24
CA GLY A 290 18.12 8.12 10.92
C GLY A 290 16.69 7.83 11.40
N THR A 291 16.25 8.62 12.39
CA THR A 291 15.01 8.38 13.14
C THR A 291 13.76 8.40 12.27
N ILE A 292 13.62 9.36 11.35
CA ILE A 292 12.39 9.54 10.56
C ILE A 292 12.14 8.35 9.62
N LEU A 293 13.19 7.92 8.89
CA LEU A 293 13.10 6.79 7.97
C LEU A 293 12.93 5.47 8.74
N PHE A 294 13.62 5.33 9.88
CA PHE A 294 13.47 4.16 10.73
C PHE A 294 12.04 4.05 11.27
N ASN A 295 11.48 5.13 11.83
CA ASN A 295 10.14 5.11 12.39
C ASN A 295 9.10 4.74 11.33
N SER A 296 9.16 5.37 10.14
CA SER A 296 8.18 5.10 9.08
C SER A 296 8.26 3.68 8.50
N GLN A 297 9.46 3.14 8.28
CA GLN A 297 9.63 1.85 7.60
C GLN A 297 9.70 0.65 8.56
N HIS A 298 10.14 0.87 9.81
CA HIS A 298 10.32 -0.18 10.80
C HIS A 298 9.36 -0.07 11.98
N LEU A 299 8.85 1.10 12.35
CA LEU A 299 7.80 1.22 13.35
C LEU A 299 6.41 1.46 12.74
N CYS A 300 6.35 1.72 11.42
CA CYS A 300 5.15 2.19 10.73
C CYS A 300 4.55 3.46 11.36
N ASP A 301 5.41 4.29 11.95
CA ASP A 301 5.07 5.55 12.61
C ASP A 301 5.58 6.73 11.78
N THR A 302 4.69 7.68 11.51
CA THR A 302 4.96 8.88 10.70
C THR A 302 4.81 10.17 11.48
N GLU A 303 4.61 10.12 12.80
CA GLU A 303 4.45 11.34 13.63
C GLU A 303 5.67 12.26 13.55
N ALA A 304 6.88 11.68 13.48
CA ALA A 304 8.12 12.44 13.31
C ALA A 304 8.23 13.18 11.96
N MET A 305 7.34 12.89 10.99
CA MET A 305 7.27 13.56 9.69
C MET A 305 6.35 14.77 9.71
N LYS A 306 5.45 14.90 10.70
CA LYS A 306 4.59 16.07 10.87
C LYS A 306 5.47 17.21 11.40
N GLY A 307 5.69 18.24 10.59
CA GLY A 307 6.54 19.37 10.99
C GLY A 307 6.01 20.07 12.25
N GLU A 308 6.88 20.77 12.98
CA GLU A 308 6.48 21.54 14.19
C GLU A 308 5.33 22.51 13.92
N ILE A 309 5.20 22.99 12.69
CA ILE A 309 4.12 23.88 12.27
C ILE A 309 2.81 23.12 12.07
N GLU A 310 2.78 21.88 11.59
CA GLU A 310 1.53 21.10 11.48
C GLU A 310 0.99 20.66 12.84
N GLN A 311 1.89 20.24 13.75
CA GLN A 311 1.53 19.97 15.15
C GLN A 311 0.98 21.23 15.84
N LYS A 312 1.51 22.41 15.48
CA LYS A 312 0.98 23.69 15.94
C LYS A 312 -0.29 24.07 15.20
N VAL A 313 -0.44 23.89 13.89
CA VAL A 313 -1.58 24.34 13.05
C VAL A 313 -2.85 23.57 13.37
N GLY A 314 -2.78 22.27 13.68
CA GLY A 314 -3.91 21.53 14.25
C GLY A 314 -4.39 22.06 15.61
N LYS A 315 -3.57 22.90 16.27
CA LYS A 315 -3.82 23.55 17.57
C LYS A 315 -3.68 25.08 17.52
N ALA A 316 -3.49 25.69 16.35
CA ALA A 316 -2.93 27.04 16.26
C ALA A 316 -4.04 28.05 16.38
N SER A 317 -3.82 29.02 17.26
CA SER A 317 -4.63 30.22 17.30
C SER A 317 -4.21 31.17 16.18
N LEU A 318 -5.11 32.06 15.77
CA LEU A 318 -4.84 33.17 14.84
C LEU A 318 -3.50 33.90 15.14
N LYS A 319 -3.18 34.09 16.42
CA LYS A 319 -1.95 34.75 16.88
C LYS A 319 -0.67 34.02 16.50
N ASP A 320 -0.72 32.69 16.41
CA ASP A 320 0.44 31.88 16.04
C ASP A 320 0.74 32.01 14.54
N PHE A 321 -0.31 32.14 13.73
CA PHE A 321 -0.18 32.37 12.29
C PHE A 321 0.32 33.78 11.96
N GLU A 322 -0.17 34.81 12.65
CA GLU A 322 0.32 36.19 12.51
C GLU A 322 1.81 36.30 12.84
N LYS A 323 2.29 35.56 13.84
CA LYS A 323 3.71 35.48 14.20
C LYS A 323 4.57 34.81 13.12
N ILE A 324 4.06 33.76 12.49
CA ILE A 324 4.80 32.98 11.48
C ILE A 324 4.85 33.72 10.13
N THR A 325 3.77 34.42 9.77
CA THR A 325 3.61 35.00 8.43
C THR A 325 3.82 36.52 8.38
N GLY A 326 3.81 37.20 9.54
CA GLY A 326 3.88 38.67 9.62
C GLY A 326 2.63 39.40 9.13
N VAL A 327 1.55 38.67 8.80
CA VAL A 327 0.30 39.24 8.27
C VAL A 327 -0.61 39.63 9.43
N SER A 328 -0.71 40.92 9.74
CA SER A 328 -1.46 41.45 10.89
C SER A 328 -2.98 41.68 10.68
N ARG A 329 -3.54 41.21 9.55
CA ARG A 329 -4.95 41.46 9.17
C ARG A 329 -5.68 40.19 8.71
N MET A 330 -5.32 39.04 9.26
CA MET A 330 -6.00 37.80 8.89
C MET A 330 -7.18 37.53 9.83
N THR A 331 -8.32 37.10 9.27
CA THR A 331 -9.48 36.67 10.07
C THR A 331 -9.51 35.15 10.20
N ASP A 332 -10.25 34.60 11.17
CA ASP A 332 -10.31 33.15 11.41
C ASP A 332 -10.84 32.38 10.19
N ALA A 333 -11.77 33.00 9.46
CA ALA A 333 -12.30 32.47 8.21
C ALA A 333 -11.24 32.42 7.10
N MET A 334 -10.35 33.41 7.02
CA MET A 334 -9.24 33.44 6.06
C MET A 334 -8.19 32.38 6.38
N LEU A 335 -7.87 32.18 7.68
CA LEU A 335 -6.96 31.14 8.13
C LEU A 335 -7.45 29.75 7.72
N ARG A 336 -8.73 29.45 8.01
CA ARG A 336 -9.35 28.17 7.65
C ARG A 336 -9.38 27.93 6.14
N ALA A 337 -9.62 28.99 5.36
CA ALA A 337 -9.60 28.92 3.90
C ALA A 337 -8.21 28.55 3.38
N GLU A 338 -7.16 29.20 3.90
CA GLU A 338 -5.78 28.97 3.48
C GLU A 338 -5.25 27.59 3.90
N ILE A 339 -5.64 27.09 5.09
CA ILE A 339 -5.39 25.71 5.51
C ILE A 339 -6.08 24.72 4.56
N ALA A 340 -7.36 24.95 4.25
CA ALA A 340 -8.13 24.11 3.34
C ALA A 340 -7.61 24.15 1.88
N MET A 341 -6.91 25.23 1.50
CA MET A 341 -6.33 25.41 0.17
C MET A 341 -4.88 24.92 0.04
N GLY A 342 -4.33 24.27 1.07
CA GLY A 342 -3.01 23.64 1.01
C GLY A 342 -1.86 24.65 0.98
N LEU A 343 -1.81 25.54 1.97
CA LEU A 343 -0.76 26.55 2.13
C LEU A 343 0.65 25.93 2.01
N ASP A 344 1.42 26.34 0.99
CA ASP A 344 2.81 25.92 0.80
C ASP A 344 3.73 26.72 1.73
N VAL A 345 3.87 26.20 2.96
CA VAL A 345 4.61 26.84 4.07
C VAL A 345 6.10 27.02 3.75
N HIS A 346 6.65 26.23 2.82
CA HIS A 346 8.05 26.34 2.38
C HIS A 346 8.33 27.62 1.57
N GLN A 347 7.31 28.27 1.00
CA GLN A 347 7.49 29.58 0.36
C GLN A 347 7.50 30.72 1.38
N VAL A 348 6.68 30.61 2.43
CA VAL A 348 6.54 31.61 3.49
C VAL A 348 7.83 31.73 4.32
N GLN A 349 8.47 30.61 4.65
CA GLN A 349 9.73 30.59 5.42
C GLN A 349 10.94 31.14 4.66
N ARG A 350 10.92 31.15 3.32
CA ARG A 350 12.03 31.66 2.50
C ARG A 350 12.04 33.18 2.34
N GLY A 351 11.18 33.91 3.06
CA GLY A 351 11.06 35.36 2.97
C GLY A 351 10.52 35.84 1.62
N ILE A 352 9.98 34.94 0.80
CA ILE A 352 9.28 35.28 -0.43
C ILE A 352 7.92 35.79 0.02
N GLY A 353 7.70 37.11 -0.09
CA GLY A 353 6.52 37.79 0.44
C GLY A 353 5.21 37.04 0.13
N TYR A 354 4.52 36.60 1.19
CA TYR A 354 3.23 35.95 1.09
C TYR A 354 2.14 37.01 0.95
N ALA A 355 1.42 37.00 -0.17
CA ALA A 355 0.22 37.80 -0.37
C ALA A 355 -1.01 36.88 -0.23
N PRO A 356 -1.88 37.08 0.79
CA PRO A 356 -3.05 36.24 0.99
C PRO A 356 -3.96 36.28 -0.25
N ARG A 357 -4.52 35.13 -0.63
CA ARG A 357 -5.41 35.07 -1.80
C ARG A 357 -6.68 35.88 -1.48
N ARG A 358 -7.12 36.71 -2.43
CA ARG A 358 -8.36 37.49 -2.26
C ARG A 358 -9.56 36.53 -2.18
N ILE A 359 -10.14 36.42 -0.99
CA ILE A 359 -11.40 35.71 -0.79
C ILE A 359 -12.53 36.59 -1.32
N THR A 360 -13.34 36.06 -2.24
CA THR A 360 -14.55 36.74 -2.70
C THR A 360 -15.69 36.51 -1.70
N ALA A 361 -16.67 37.42 -1.63
CA ALA A 361 -17.83 37.27 -0.76
C ALA A 361 -18.63 35.97 -1.01
N ALA A 362 -18.54 35.41 -2.23
CA ALA A 362 -19.11 34.11 -2.57
C ALA A 362 -18.38 32.95 -1.88
N MET A 363 -17.03 32.95 -1.90
CA MET A 363 -16.21 31.95 -1.21
C MET A 363 -16.41 32.00 0.31
N GLU A 364 -16.56 33.20 0.87
CA GLU A 364 -16.79 33.38 2.30
C GLU A 364 -18.13 32.77 2.77
N LYS A 365 -19.17 32.83 1.92
CA LYS A 365 -20.49 32.24 2.18
C LYS A 365 -20.44 30.71 2.10
N ASP A 366 -19.70 30.15 1.15
CA ASP A 366 -19.53 28.69 1.01
C ASP A 366 -18.75 28.10 2.19
N ILE A 367 -17.65 28.75 2.61
CA ILE A 367 -16.84 28.35 3.77
C ILE A 367 -17.67 28.38 5.07
N LYS A 368 -18.50 29.41 5.26
CA LYS A 368 -19.40 29.53 6.43
C LYS A 368 -20.54 28.51 6.42
N SER A 369 -20.90 27.94 5.27
CA SER A 369 -22.05 27.03 5.11
C SER A 369 -21.72 25.53 5.19
N ARG A 370 -20.46 25.14 5.40
CA ARG A 370 -19.98 23.74 5.44
C ARG A 370 -20.28 22.89 4.19
N ARG A 371 -20.70 23.48 3.06
CA ARG A 371 -20.91 22.76 1.79
C ARG A 371 -19.63 22.78 0.95
N LEU A 372 -18.70 21.88 1.22
CA LEU A 372 -17.58 21.63 0.31
C LEU A 372 -18.09 20.84 -0.91
N ARG A 373 -18.32 21.52 -2.04
CA ARG A 373 -18.44 20.86 -3.35
C ARG A 373 -17.05 20.76 -4.00
N PRO A 374 -16.78 19.71 -4.81
CA PRO A 374 -15.51 19.58 -5.50
C PRO A 374 -15.34 20.73 -6.51
N PHE A 375 -14.33 21.57 -6.33
CA PHE A 375 -14.06 22.67 -7.26
C PHE A 375 -13.38 22.16 -8.53
N LYS A 376 -14.19 21.86 -9.56
CA LYS A 376 -13.80 21.97 -10.98
C LYS A 376 -14.14 23.39 -11.45
N ARG A 377 -13.16 24.06 -12.08
CA ARG A 377 -13.20 25.40 -12.72
C ARG A 377 -13.16 26.62 -11.80
N TYR A 378 -11.95 27.02 -11.42
CA TYR A 378 -11.54 28.43 -11.37
C TYR A 378 -10.07 28.51 -11.79
N ASP A 379 -9.82 28.23 -13.08
CA ASP A 379 -8.52 28.50 -13.69
C ASP A 379 -8.68 29.58 -14.76
N ALA A 380 -7.67 30.44 -14.84
CA ALA A 380 -7.34 31.32 -15.97
C ALA A 380 -8.36 32.39 -16.39
N ALA A 381 -8.37 33.56 -15.71
CA ALA A 381 -8.83 34.81 -16.36
C ALA A 381 -8.35 36.15 -15.76
N GLN A 382 -7.78 36.23 -14.55
CA GLN A 382 -7.48 37.54 -13.92
C GLN A 382 -6.01 37.78 -13.51
N GLY A 383 -5.08 36.94 -13.94
CA GLY A 383 -3.65 37.11 -13.65
C GLY A 383 -2.91 38.12 -14.53
N SER A 384 -3.51 38.66 -15.59
CA SER A 384 -2.78 39.41 -16.63
C SER A 384 -2.73 40.93 -16.46
N VAL A 385 -3.35 41.54 -15.43
CA VAL A 385 -3.39 43.01 -15.30
C VAL A 385 -2.41 43.55 -14.23
N ALA A 386 -1.90 42.71 -13.33
CA ALA A 386 -1.00 43.15 -12.25
C ALA A 386 0.51 43.02 -12.55
N ALA A 387 0.89 42.34 -13.64
CA ALA A 387 2.30 42.08 -13.97
C ALA A 387 3.02 43.28 -14.67
N GLY A 388 2.28 44.29 -15.13
CA GLY A 388 2.85 45.46 -15.82
C GLY A 388 3.44 46.52 -14.87
N ALA A 389 2.93 46.64 -13.64
CA ALA A 389 3.23 47.77 -12.76
C ALA A 389 4.45 47.58 -11.83
N GLN A 390 5.07 46.38 -11.82
CA GLN A 390 6.25 46.09 -10.99
C GLN A 390 7.56 45.88 -11.76
N ARG A 391 7.55 45.76 -13.10
CA ARG A 391 8.80 45.61 -13.89
C ARG A 391 9.75 46.81 -13.76
N GLY A 392 9.23 48.04 -13.62
CA GLY A 392 10.05 49.25 -13.49
C GLY A 392 10.78 49.39 -12.15
N ARG A 393 10.39 48.66 -11.10
CA ARG A 393 10.98 48.78 -9.74
C ARG A 393 11.98 47.67 -9.39
N ILE A 394 11.97 46.56 -10.11
CA ILE A 394 12.82 45.39 -9.82
C ILE A 394 14.09 45.38 -10.68
N GLN A 395 14.06 46.05 -11.84
CA GLN A 395 15.16 46.04 -12.81
C GLN A 395 16.50 46.57 -12.24
N PRO A 396 16.56 47.70 -11.49
CA PRO A 396 17.83 48.20 -10.95
C PRO A 396 18.45 47.28 -9.89
N TRP A 397 17.61 46.51 -9.19
CA TRP A 397 18.05 45.58 -8.15
C TRP A 397 18.54 44.25 -8.76
N ALA A 398 17.87 43.78 -9.82
CA ALA A 398 18.26 42.59 -10.57
C ALA A 398 19.56 42.79 -11.38
N ASP A 399 19.82 44.00 -11.88
CA ASP A 399 21.05 44.33 -12.60
C ASP A 399 22.25 44.45 -11.64
N LYS A 400 22.02 44.96 -10.42
CA LYS A 400 23.03 45.00 -9.35
C LYS A 400 23.42 43.60 -8.88
N LEU A 401 22.43 42.75 -8.59
CA LEU A 401 22.66 41.34 -8.20
C LEU A 401 23.36 40.54 -9.29
N ARG A 402 23.04 40.76 -10.56
CA ARG A 402 23.78 40.14 -11.68
C ARG A 402 25.23 40.61 -11.73
N SER A 403 25.50 41.89 -11.52
CA SER A 403 26.87 42.40 -11.53
C SER A 403 27.72 41.87 -10.37
N GLU A 404 27.11 41.68 -9.20
CA GLU A 404 27.78 41.16 -7.99
C GLU A 404 28.03 39.65 -8.11
N VAL A 405 27.06 38.87 -8.62
CA VAL A 405 27.22 37.43 -8.86
C VAL A 405 28.23 37.14 -9.97
N VAL A 406 28.26 37.95 -11.03
CA VAL A 406 29.27 37.83 -12.11
C VAL A 406 30.68 38.20 -11.61
N ALA A 407 30.79 39.15 -10.67
CA ALA A 407 32.06 39.50 -10.03
C ALA A 407 32.55 38.41 -9.08
N GLU A 408 31.66 37.79 -8.29
CA GLU A 408 31.97 36.63 -7.44
C GLU A 408 32.37 35.40 -8.25
N GLN A 409 31.68 35.11 -9.36
CA GLN A 409 32.00 33.98 -10.23
C GLN A 409 33.33 34.14 -10.97
N LYS A 410 33.70 35.38 -11.35
CA LYS A 410 35.03 35.70 -11.87
C LYS A 410 36.13 35.60 -10.81
N ALA A 411 35.86 36.00 -9.57
CA ALA A 411 36.82 35.88 -8.46
C ALA A 411 37.04 34.41 -8.02
N ALA A 412 36.03 33.55 -8.21
CA ALA A 412 36.08 32.13 -7.90
C ALA A 412 36.67 31.24 -9.02
N GLY A 413 37.11 31.82 -10.14
CA GLY A 413 37.79 31.08 -11.21
C GLY A 413 36.91 30.12 -12.01
N PHE A 414 35.57 30.29 -11.98
CA PHE A 414 34.64 29.45 -12.75
C PHE A 414 34.15 30.16 -14.02
N VAL A 415 34.96 30.11 -15.08
CA VAL A 415 34.52 30.16 -16.49
C VAL A 415 35.52 29.27 -17.25
N GLU A 416 35.10 28.18 -17.89
CA GLU A 416 34.63 28.17 -19.29
C GLU A 416 33.64 27.02 -19.60
N ASP A 417 32.70 27.39 -20.49
CA ASP A 417 31.96 26.58 -21.46
C ASP A 417 31.00 25.47 -20.99
N VAL A 418 29.70 25.81 -20.95
CA VAL A 418 28.67 25.37 -21.93
C VAL A 418 27.41 26.20 -21.69
N PHE A 419 27.17 27.25 -22.47
CA PHE A 419 25.82 27.70 -22.85
C PHE A 419 25.93 28.60 -24.09
N ASP A 420 25.69 27.98 -25.26
CA ASP A 420 25.52 28.64 -26.55
C ASP A 420 24.27 29.55 -26.52
N PRO A 421 24.41 30.88 -26.74
CA PRO A 421 23.31 31.82 -26.68
C PRO A 421 22.29 31.71 -27.82
N ASP A 422 22.55 30.94 -28.88
CA ASP A 422 21.65 30.87 -30.04
C ASP A 422 20.55 29.78 -29.93
N TYR A 423 20.53 28.99 -28.86
CA TYR A 423 19.51 27.94 -28.67
C TYR A 423 18.10 28.47 -28.35
N LEU A 424 17.94 29.74 -27.94
CA LEU A 424 16.63 30.33 -27.61
C LEU A 424 15.98 31.15 -28.73
N LYS A 425 16.56 31.22 -29.92
CA LYS A 425 15.92 31.88 -31.09
C LYS A 425 15.02 30.96 -31.93
N GLY A 426 14.84 29.69 -31.54
CA GLY A 426 14.17 28.68 -32.36
C GLY A 426 12.66 28.46 -32.16
N VAL A 427 11.99 29.09 -31.18
CA VAL A 427 10.63 28.66 -30.77
C VAL A 427 9.51 29.71 -30.99
N GLU A 428 9.81 30.93 -31.44
CA GLU A 428 8.76 31.94 -31.72
C GLU A 428 8.34 32.07 -33.20
N GLY A 429 8.58 31.04 -34.01
CA GLY A 429 8.46 31.14 -35.47
C GLY A 429 7.57 30.12 -36.18
N ARG A 430 6.57 29.47 -35.55
CA ARG A 430 5.61 28.60 -36.29
C ARG A 430 4.20 28.62 -35.71
N SER A 431 3.50 29.73 -35.88
CA SER A 431 2.04 29.70 -36.06
C SER A 431 1.65 30.80 -37.05
N ARG A 432 1.58 30.42 -38.33
CA ARG A 432 0.87 31.05 -39.46
C ARG A 432 1.52 30.58 -40.76
N GLN A 433 0.92 29.58 -41.41
CA GLN A 433 0.57 29.58 -42.84
C GLN A 433 0.14 28.17 -43.27
N HIS A 434 -1.10 28.13 -43.77
CA HIS A 434 -1.69 27.27 -44.80
C HIS A 434 -1.33 25.78 -44.88
N ALA A 435 -2.33 24.91 -44.63
CA ALA A 435 -3.08 24.16 -45.66
C ALA A 435 -3.86 23.03 -44.99
#